data_AF-A0A7Y4XB45-F1
#
_entry.id   AF-A0A7Y4XB45-F1
#
_cell.length_a   1.000
_cell.length_b   1.000
_cell.length_c   1.000
_cell.angle_alpha   90.00
_cell.angle_beta   90.00
_cell.angle_gamma   90.00
#
_symmetry.space_group_name_H-M   'P 1'
#
loop_
_entity.id
_entity.type
_entity.pdbx_description
1 polymer ?
#
loop_
_entity_poly.entity_id
_entity_poly.type
_entity_poly.pdbx_seq_one_letter_code
_entity_poly.pdbx_strand_id
1 'polypeptide(L)'
;MQTNRFWLWLIRFIGLIVPRRLRADWRQEWEAELQWREAQFAQWDKLNWQTKFDLLRRSTSAFWDALWLLPQRGEDEMMQDLRYGVRMLAKRPLFTVIAMLSLALGLGANTAIFSLINTLMLRPLPIAKPAQLVALNQAGNRQMFSNFSYPNFQDLRARNEVFSDLIGYRITPLNVSHDGVNERRWGYEVTGNYFAALGVQPALGRFITADDDRTRGAHPVAVISYQYWQRSFGGAADVVGK
;
A
#
# COMPACT_ATOMS: atom_id res chain seq x y z
N MET A 1 16.07 13.09 54.13
CA MET A 1 15.84 12.13 53.03
C MET A 1 14.67 12.63 52.19
N GLN A 2 14.87 12.82 50.89
CA GLN A 2 13.90 13.45 49.97
C GLN A 2 12.70 12.53 49.73
N THR A 3 11.51 13.00 50.11
CA THR A 3 10.22 12.37 49.81
C THR A 3 10.02 12.31 48.30
N ASN A 4 9.74 11.12 47.77
CA ASN A 4 9.82 10.83 46.35
C ASN A 4 8.57 11.34 45.59
N ARG A 5 8.55 12.65 45.29
CA ARG A 5 7.45 13.42 44.65
C ARG A 5 7.02 12.95 43.25
N PHE A 6 7.68 11.94 42.69
CA PHE A 6 7.45 11.47 41.31
C PHE A 6 6.03 10.95 41.09
N TRP A 7 5.47 10.18 42.02
CA TRP A 7 4.16 9.56 41.86
C TRP A 7 3.00 10.56 41.92
N LEU A 8 3.11 11.56 42.80
CA LEU A 8 2.16 12.68 42.87
C LEU A 8 2.20 13.53 41.59
N TRP A 9 3.39 13.70 40.99
CA TRP A 9 3.53 14.37 39.70
C TRP A 9 2.86 13.55 38.57
N LEU A 10 3.03 12.23 38.57
CA LEU A 10 2.41 11.33 37.59
C LEU A 10 0.88 11.40 37.63
N ILE A 11 0.26 11.40 38.82
CA ILE A 11 -1.20 11.52 38.96
C ILE A 11 -1.70 12.90 38.58
N ARG A 12 -0.96 13.96 38.89
CA ARG A 12 -1.29 15.30 38.41
C ARG A 12 -1.30 15.37 36.88
N PHE A 13 -0.36 14.70 36.24
CA PHE A 13 -0.25 14.60 34.78
C PHE A 13 -1.40 13.78 34.19
N ILE A 14 -1.69 12.60 34.73
CA ILE A 14 -2.81 11.74 34.29
C ILE A 14 -4.16 12.44 34.52
N GLY A 15 -4.32 13.16 35.64
CA GLY A 15 -5.51 13.93 35.95
C GLY A 15 -5.82 15.08 34.98
N LEU A 16 -4.90 15.44 34.06
CA LEU A 16 -5.20 16.37 32.97
C LEU A 16 -6.15 15.75 31.94
N ILE A 17 -6.12 14.43 31.79
CA ILE A 17 -7.01 13.64 30.94
C ILE A 17 -8.41 13.53 31.57
N VAL A 18 -8.48 13.60 32.91
CA VAL A 18 -9.73 13.50 33.68
C VAL A 18 -10.56 14.81 33.56
N PRO A 19 -11.89 14.71 33.33
CA PRO A 19 -12.78 15.86 33.17
C PRO A 19 -12.70 16.87 34.33
N ARG A 20 -12.76 18.18 34.03
CA ARG A 20 -12.58 19.26 35.03
C ARG A 20 -13.51 19.16 36.25
N ARG A 21 -14.71 18.59 36.08
CA ARG A 21 -15.72 18.44 37.14
C ARG A 21 -15.37 17.33 38.14
N LEU A 22 -14.84 16.21 37.64
CA LEU A 22 -14.47 15.02 38.44
C LEU A 22 -13.00 15.03 38.84
N ARG A 23 -12.19 15.91 38.25
CA ARG A 23 -10.75 15.99 38.50
C ARG A 23 -10.41 16.31 39.94
N ALA A 24 -11.25 17.10 40.62
CA ALA A 24 -11.02 17.42 42.03
C ALA A 24 -11.21 16.18 42.90
N ASP A 25 -12.36 15.52 42.76
CA ASP A 25 -12.73 14.33 43.52
C ASP A 25 -11.78 13.15 43.21
N TRP A 26 -11.54 12.87 41.92
CA TRP A 26 -10.63 11.82 41.47
C TRP A 26 -9.19 12.05 41.95
N ARG A 27 -8.71 13.31 41.93
CA ARG A 27 -7.38 13.61 42.49
C ARG A 27 -7.35 13.40 43.99
N GLN A 28 -8.39 13.83 44.71
CA GLN A 28 -8.45 13.65 46.15
C GLN A 28 -8.42 12.17 46.54
N GLU A 29 -9.19 11.33 45.85
CA GLU A 29 -9.21 9.88 46.10
C GLU A 29 -7.84 9.24 45.86
N TRP A 30 -7.22 9.53 44.71
CA TRP A 30 -5.93 8.92 44.34
C TRP A 30 -4.74 9.50 45.13
N GLU A 31 -4.76 10.79 45.48
CA GLU A 31 -3.76 11.39 46.36
C GLU A 31 -3.88 10.82 47.79
N ALA A 32 -5.11 10.62 48.30
CA ALA A 32 -5.35 10.02 49.61
C ALA A 32 -4.93 8.54 49.66
N GLU A 33 -5.21 7.76 48.61
CA GLU A 33 -4.81 6.34 48.56
C GLU A 33 -3.27 6.18 48.52
N LEU A 34 -2.57 7.06 47.79
CA LEU A 34 -1.11 7.06 47.78
C LEU A 34 -0.51 7.51 49.10
N GLN A 35 -1.06 8.55 49.72
CA GLN A 35 -0.59 9.03 51.02
C GLN A 35 -0.82 7.99 52.12
N TRP A 36 -1.98 7.32 52.12
CA TRP A 36 -2.28 6.24 53.07
C TRP A 36 -1.29 5.07 52.92
N ARG A 37 -0.93 4.71 51.68
CA ARG A 37 0.08 3.68 51.42
C ARG A 37 1.50 4.16 51.77
N GLU A 38 1.87 5.39 51.45
CA GLU A 38 3.16 5.97 51.89
C GLU A 38 3.26 5.97 53.43
N ALA A 39 2.17 6.23 54.15
CA ALA A 39 2.13 6.15 55.61
C ALA A 39 2.25 4.70 56.14
N GLN A 40 1.60 3.73 55.48
CA GLN A 40 1.83 2.29 55.73
C GLN A 40 3.28 1.88 55.44
N PHE A 41 3.93 2.54 54.47
CA PHE A 41 5.33 2.31 54.09
C PHE A 41 6.33 3.17 54.89
N ALA A 42 5.91 4.15 55.69
CA ALA A 42 6.82 4.93 56.55
C ALA A 42 7.37 4.11 57.74
N GLN A 43 6.80 2.92 57.99
CA GLN A 43 7.39 1.91 58.87
C GLN A 43 8.51 1.09 58.18
N TRP A 44 8.85 1.36 56.91
CA TRP A 44 9.85 0.63 56.12
C TRP A 44 11.23 1.31 56.02
N ASP A 45 12.16 0.88 56.87
CA ASP A 45 13.59 0.82 56.49
C ASP A 45 13.94 -0.54 55.84
N LYS A 46 12.91 -1.26 55.36
CA LYS A 46 13.02 -2.61 54.78
C LYS A 46 11.95 -2.81 53.70
N LEU A 47 12.26 -2.60 52.41
CA LEU A 47 11.79 -3.51 51.35
C LEU A 47 12.36 -3.29 49.93
N ASN A 48 12.14 -4.33 49.13
CA ASN A 48 12.77 -4.76 47.88
C ASN A 48 12.12 -4.18 46.60
N TRP A 49 12.77 -4.36 45.44
CA TRP A 49 12.34 -3.82 44.12
C TRP A 49 10.95 -4.29 43.65
N GLN A 50 10.48 -5.44 44.14
CA GLN A 50 9.17 -6.02 43.76
C GLN A 50 7.98 -5.14 44.17
N THR A 51 8.02 -4.52 45.35
CA THR A 51 6.94 -3.65 45.81
C THR A 51 6.99 -2.26 45.18
N LYS A 52 8.17 -1.78 44.78
CA LYS A 52 8.29 -0.61 43.90
C LYS A 52 7.64 -0.88 42.53
N PHE A 53 7.74 -2.11 42.03
CA PHE A 53 7.09 -2.52 40.78
C PHE A 53 5.56 -2.63 40.91
N ASP A 54 5.06 -3.07 42.07
CA ASP A 54 3.61 -3.13 42.32
C ASP A 54 2.97 -1.73 42.38
N LEU A 55 3.68 -0.74 42.92
CA LEU A 55 3.26 0.68 42.88
C LEU A 55 3.25 1.24 41.45
N LEU A 56 4.25 0.89 40.63
CA LEU A 56 4.29 1.28 39.21
C LEU A 56 3.12 0.65 38.44
N ARG A 57 2.84 -0.63 38.69
CA ARG A 57 1.77 -1.37 38.00
C ARG A 57 0.36 -0.89 38.36
N ARG A 58 0.15 -0.38 39.58
CA ARG A 58 -1.16 0.16 39.99
C ARG A 58 -1.33 1.65 39.65
N SER A 59 -0.26 2.43 39.62
CA SER A 59 -0.33 3.80 39.09
C SER A 59 -0.62 3.83 37.58
N THR A 60 -0.23 2.79 36.84
CA THR A 60 -0.67 2.62 35.44
C THR A 60 -2.11 2.15 35.30
N SER A 61 -2.75 1.55 36.32
CA SER A 61 -4.19 1.26 36.27
C SER A 61 -5.05 2.51 36.47
N ALA A 62 -4.56 3.54 37.17
CA ALA A 62 -5.22 4.84 37.26
C ALA A 62 -5.39 5.51 35.88
N PHE A 63 -4.45 5.26 34.96
CA PHE A 63 -4.54 5.72 33.57
C PHE A 63 -5.67 5.01 32.81
N TRP A 64 -5.83 3.70 32.97
CA TRP A 64 -6.93 2.95 32.36
C TRP A 64 -8.29 3.35 32.92
N ASP A 65 -8.36 3.66 34.21
CA ASP A 65 -9.57 4.14 34.86
C ASP A 65 -9.96 5.54 34.35
N ALA A 66 -8.98 6.45 34.20
CA ALA A 66 -9.18 7.73 33.52
C ALA A 66 -9.60 7.58 32.05
N LEU A 67 -9.07 6.56 31.37
CA LEU A 67 -9.43 6.23 29.99
C LEU A 67 -10.84 5.64 29.88
N TRP A 68 -11.30 4.94 30.92
CA TRP A 68 -12.65 4.37 31.03
C TRP A 68 -13.71 5.38 31.49
N LEU A 69 -13.29 6.55 31.99
CA LEU A 69 -14.17 7.70 32.24
C LEU A 69 -14.35 8.60 30.99
N LEU A 70 -13.49 8.47 29.97
CA LEU A 70 -13.66 9.12 28.66
C LEU A 70 -14.88 8.65 27.82
N PRO A 71 -15.34 7.38 27.83
CA PRO A 71 -16.45 6.90 27.01
C PRO A 71 -17.81 7.45 27.46
N GLN A 72 -17.96 7.87 28.73
CA GLN A 72 -19.22 8.46 29.23
C GLN A 72 -19.51 9.85 28.63
N ARG A 73 -18.59 10.43 27.84
CA ARG A 73 -18.82 11.61 26.98
C ARG A 73 -19.66 11.33 25.73
N GLY A 74 -19.88 10.07 25.37
CA GLY A 74 -19.82 9.65 23.97
C GLY A 74 -20.81 10.26 22.99
N GLU A 75 -22.09 10.36 23.32
CA GLU A 75 -23.10 10.57 22.27
C GLU A 75 -23.61 12.01 22.19
N ASP A 76 -24.08 12.57 23.32
CA ASP A 76 -24.71 13.89 23.30
C ASP A 76 -23.69 15.02 23.13
N GLU A 77 -22.56 14.99 23.84
CA GLU A 77 -21.52 16.03 23.72
C GLU A 77 -20.82 15.93 22.36
N MET A 78 -20.51 14.72 21.87
CA MET A 78 -19.85 14.56 20.57
C MET A 78 -20.77 14.97 19.42
N MET A 79 -22.06 14.61 19.46
CA MET A 79 -23.03 15.02 18.44
C MET A 79 -23.27 16.54 18.49
N GLN A 80 -23.31 17.14 19.69
CA GLN A 80 -23.42 18.58 19.85
C GLN A 80 -22.19 19.31 19.31
N ASP A 81 -20.99 18.82 19.59
CA ASP A 81 -19.72 19.36 19.09
C ASP A 81 -19.61 19.22 17.57
N LEU A 82 -20.03 18.10 16.99
CA LEU A 82 -20.04 17.87 15.54
C LEU A 82 -21.03 18.81 14.84
N ARG A 83 -22.24 18.96 15.40
CA ARG A 83 -23.27 19.87 14.89
C ARG A 83 -22.84 21.33 15.01
N TYR A 84 -22.16 21.69 16.11
CA TYR A 84 -21.59 23.02 16.29
C TYR A 84 -20.43 23.28 15.31
N GLY A 85 -19.56 22.30 15.10
CA GLY A 85 -18.46 22.33 14.13
C GLY A 85 -18.96 22.54 12.70
N VAL A 86 -19.95 21.74 12.26
CA VAL A 86 -20.57 21.91 10.94
C VAL A 86 -21.20 23.30 10.78
N ARG A 87 -21.90 23.79 11.81
CA ARG A 87 -22.46 25.15 11.80
C ARG A 87 -21.39 26.24 11.71
N MET A 88 -20.24 26.02 12.34
CA MET A 88 -19.10 26.95 12.28
C MET A 88 -18.45 26.96 10.89
N LEU A 89 -18.31 25.78 10.27
CA LEU A 89 -17.82 25.63 8.89
C LEU A 89 -18.76 26.30 7.88
N ALA A 90 -20.08 26.17 8.06
CA ALA A 90 -21.09 26.84 7.23
C ALA A 90 -21.11 28.37 7.40
N LYS A 91 -20.76 28.88 8.59
CA LYS A 91 -20.66 30.33 8.84
C LYS A 91 -19.41 30.97 8.23
N ARG A 92 -18.38 30.20 7.88
CA ARG A 92 -17.12 30.69 7.29
C ARG A 92 -16.78 29.93 6.00
N PRO A 93 -17.60 30.06 4.94
CA PRO A 93 -17.52 29.22 3.76
C PRO A 93 -16.17 29.34 3.03
N LEU A 94 -15.59 30.54 2.94
CA LEU A 94 -14.32 30.74 2.22
C LEU A 94 -13.15 29.98 2.87
N PHE A 95 -13.02 30.07 4.19
CA PHE A 95 -11.99 29.34 4.93
C PHE A 95 -12.18 27.82 4.81
N THR A 96 -13.42 27.36 4.97
CA THR A 96 -13.78 25.94 4.83
C THR A 96 -13.42 25.40 3.45
N VAL A 97 -13.73 26.14 2.38
CA VAL A 97 -13.41 25.74 1.00
C VAL A 97 -11.90 25.63 0.80
N ILE A 98 -11.12 26.61 1.25
CA ILE A 98 -9.65 26.57 1.13
C ILE A 98 -9.07 25.38 1.90
N ALA A 99 -9.55 25.15 3.13
CA ALA A 99 -9.11 24.01 3.95
C ALA A 99 -9.48 22.67 3.30
N MET A 100 -10.69 22.55 2.76
CA MET A 100 -11.14 21.35 2.03
C MET A 100 -10.29 21.10 0.78
N LEU A 101 -10.01 22.13 -0.03
CA LEU A 101 -9.20 22.00 -1.24
C LEU A 101 -7.77 21.57 -0.91
N SER A 102 -7.18 22.15 0.14
CA SER A 102 -5.85 21.78 0.63
C SER A 102 -5.79 20.32 1.08
N LEU A 103 -6.77 19.87 1.88
CA LEU A 103 -6.89 18.47 2.29
C LEU A 103 -7.15 17.53 1.10
N ALA A 104 -8.03 17.92 0.18
CA ALA A 104 -8.36 17.13 -1.00
C ALA A 104 -7.14 16.97 -1.92
N LEU A 105 -6.33 18.01 -2.11
CA LEU A 105 -5.07 17.94 -2.85
C LEU A 105 -4.06 17.01 -2.17
N GLY A 106 -3.87 17.14 -0.86
CA GLY A 106 -2.94 16.29 -0.11
C GLY A 106 -3.35 14.81 -0.11
N LEU A 107 -4.62 14.52 0.13
CA LEU A 107 -5.16 13.16 0.11
C LEU A 107 -5.19 12.59 -1.32
N GLY A 108 -5.65 13.40 -2.28
CA GLY A 108 -5.81 13.01 -3.67
C GLY A 108 -4.50 12.73 -4.37
N ALA A 109 -3.48 13.58 -4.17
CA ALA A 109 -2.16 13.38 -4.77
C ALA A 109 -1.50 12.08 -4.27
N ASN A 110 -1.52 11.85 -2.96
CA ASN A 110 -0.96 10.63 -2.36
C ASN A 110 -1.73 9.38 -2.83
N THR A 111 -3.07 9.44 -2.85
CA THR A 111 -3.90 8.33 -3.33
C THR A 111 -3.68 8.06 -4.80
N ALA A 112 -3.54 9.09 -5.64
CA ALA A 112 -3.31 8.95 -7.07
C ALA A 112 -1.95 8.30 -7.37
N ILE A 113 -0.89 8.72 -6.68
CA ILE A 113 0.44 8.11 -6.81
C ILE A 113 0.38 6.64 -6.39
N PHE A 114 -0.22 6.34 -5.24
CA PHE A 114 -0.31 4.96 -4.75
C PHE A 114 -1.18 4.08 -5.67
N SER A 115 -2.28 4.62 -6.19
CA SER A 115 -3.14 3.93 -7.16
C SER A 115 -2.40 3.61 -8.46
N LEU A 116 -1.59 4.56 -8.94
CA LEU A 116 -0.73 4.36 -10.11
C LEU A 116 0.32 3.27 -9.86
N ILE A 117 1.03 3.35 -8.72
CA ILE A 117 2.01 2.32 -8.33
C ILE A 117 1.33 0.95 -8.20
N ASN A 118 0.16 0.88 -7.55
CA ASN A 118 -0.55 -0.37 -7.36
C ASN A 118 -0.98 -0.99 -8.69
N THR A 119 -1.47 -0.16 -9.62
CA THR A 119 -1.93 -0.61 -10.95
C THR A 119 -0.76 -1.04 -11.83
N LEU A 120 0.39 -0.36 -11.76
CA LEU A 120 1.55 -0.61 -12.62
C LEU A 120 2.52 -1.65 -12.05
N MET A 121 2.65 -1.76 -10.72
CA MET A 121 3.69 -2.59 -10.08
C MET A 121 3.14 -3.73 -9.22
N LEU A 122 1.96 -3.60 -8.60
CA LEU A 122 1.49 -4.53 -7.58
C LEU A 122 0.33 -5.44 -8.02
N ARG A 123 -0.35 -5.12 -9.13
CA ARG A 123 -1.35 -6.04 -9.69
C ARG A 123 -0.62 -7.26 -10.25
N PRO A 124 -0.85 -8.48 -9.71
CA PRO A 124 -0.19 -9.66 -10.25
C PRO A 124 -0.59 -9.79 -11.71
N LEU A 125 0.41 -9.87 -12.59
CA LEU A 125 0.18 -10.17 -14.00
C LEU A 125 -0.68 -11.44 -14.06
N PRO A 126 -1.78 -11.47 -14.84
CA PRO A 126 -2.65 -12.64 -14.99
C PRO A 126 -1.96 -13.71 -15.86
N ILE A 127 -0.84 -14.21 -15.36
CA ILE A 127 0.00 -15.25 -15.95
C ILE A 127 0.06 -16.41 -14.96
N ALA A 128 0.36 -17.61 -15.44
CA ALA A 128 0.19 -18.81 -14.62
C ALA A 128 1.01 -18.78 -13.32
N LYS A 129 2.24 -18.23 -13.36
CA LYS A 129 3.18 -18.25 -12.22
C LYS A 129 4.02 -16.95 -12.13
N PRO A 130 3.44 -15.82 -11.69
CA PRO A 130 4.13 -14.52 -11.70
C PRO A 130 5.35 -14.47 -10.77
N ALA A 131 5.31 -15.20 -9.65
CA ALA A 131 6.43 -15.25 -8.70
C ALA A 131 7.68 -15.97 -9.23
N GLN A 132 7.57 -16.68 -10.36
CA GLN A 132 8.66 -17.44 -10.98
C GLN A 132 9.27 -16.71 -12.18
N LEU A 133 8.73 -15.56 -12.56
CA LEU A 133 9.32 -14.72 -13.60
C LEU A 133 10.46 -13.89 -13.04
N VAL A 134 11.61 -13.98 -13.71
CA VAL A 134 12.78 -13.16 -13.41
C VAL A 134 13.27 -12.46 -14.66
N ALA A 135 13.77 -11.24 -14.49
CA ALA A 135 14.40 -10.49 -15.57
C ALA A 135 15.91 -10.74 -15.55
N LEU A 136 16.45 -11.23 -16.67
CA LEU A 136 17.90 -11.33 -16.84
C LEU A 136 18.51 -9.95 -17.03
N ASN A 137 19.62 -9.70 -16.34
CA ASN A 137 20.38 -8.47 -16.43
C ASN A 137 21.86 -8.80 -16.68
N GLN A 138 22.54 -7.95 -17.44
CA GLN A 138 23.96 -8.13 -17.70
C GLN A 138 24.76 -7.69 -16.48
N ALA A 139 25.70 -8.52 -16.03
CA ALA A 139 26.56 -8.20 -14.90
C ALA A 139 27.35 -6.90 -15.15
N GLY A 140 27.32 -5.99 -14.17
CA GLY A 140 27.99 -4.68 -14.27
C GLY A 140 27.16 -3.57 -14.92
N ASN A 141 25.98 -3.88 -15.48
CA ASN A 141 25.07 -2.85 -15.97
C ASN A 141 24.22 -2.29 -14.82
N ARG A 142 24.21 -0.96 -14.65
CA ARG A 142 23.33 -0.27 -13.70
C ARG A 142 21.91 -0.08 -14.22
N GLN A 143 21.66 -0.33 -15.50
CA GLN A 143 20.31 -0.34 -16.05
C GLN A 143 19.57 -1.63 -15.68
N MET A 144 18.44 -1.44 -15.02
CA MET A 144 17.39 -2.44 -14.89
C MET A 144 16.88 -2.78 -16.30
N PHE A 145 16.74 -4.07 -16.62
CA PHE A 145 16.34 -4.61 -17.94
C PHE A 145 17.41 -4.40 -19.04
N SER A 146 18.56 -5.05 -18.87
CA SER A 146 19.62 -5.03 -19.90
C SER A 146 19.13 -5.61 -21.24
N ASN A 147 19.49 -4.95 -22.34
CA ASN A 147 19.23 -5.46 -23.68
C ASN A 147 20.22 -6.56 -24.06
N PHE A 148 19.69 -7.68 -24.57
CA PHE A 148 20.49 -8.78 -25.12
C PHE A 148 20.39 -8.76 -26.65
N SER A 149 21.50 -8.99 -27.35
CA SER A 149 21.45 -9.28 -28.79
C SER A 149 20.74 -10.62 -28.99
N TYR A 150 20.03 -10.77 -30.11
CA TYR A 150 19.29 -12.00 -30.39
C TYR A 150 20.20 -13.26 -30.44
N PRO A 151 21.41 -13.23 -31.05
CA PRO A 151 22.34 -14.37 -30.99
C PRO A 151 22.76 -14.71 -29.55
N ASN A 152 23.02 -13.71 -28.71
CA ASN A 152 23.38 -13.96 -27.31
C ASN A 152 22.20 -14.56 -26.53
N PHE A 153 20.97 -14.13 -26.82
CA PHE A 153 19.78 -14.79 -26.27
C PHE A 153 19.67 -16.26 -26.70
N GLN A 154 19.97 -16.58 -27.97
CA GLN A 154 19.96 -17.97 -28.45
C GLN A 154 21.03 -18.81 -27.73
N ASP A 155 22.23 -18.27 -27.54
CA ASP A 155 23.30 -18.96 -26.79
C ASP A 155 22.92 -19.19 -25.34
N LEU A 156 22.34 -18.17 -24.67
CA LEU A 156 21.85 -18.29 -23.30
C LEU A 156 20.76 -19.34 -23.19
N ARG A 157 19.82 -19.38 -24.15
CA ARG A 157 18.75 -20.37 -24.18
C ARG A 157 19.26 -21.78 -24.42
N ALA A 158 20.22 -21.96 -25.32
CA ALA A 158 20.80 -23.26 -25.65
C ALA A 158 21.61 -23.86 -24.49
N ARG A 159 22.21 -23.01 -23.63
CA ARG A 159 23.04 -23.41 -22.48
C ARG A 159 22.31 -23.26 -21.14
N ASN A 160 21.01 -23.06 -21.16
CA ASN A 160 20.24 -22.82 -19.95
C ASN A 160 19.92 -24.13 -19.22
N GLU A 161 20.38 -24.22 -17.96
CA GLU A 161 20.10 -25.34 -17.06
C GLU A 161 19.28 -24.91 -15.83
N VAL A 162 19.07 -23.60 -15.64
CA VAL A 162 18.51 -23.03 -14.40
C VAL A 162 17.02 -22.68 -14.54
N PHE A 163 16.63 -22.11 -15.68
CA PHE A 163 15.25 -21.67 -15.92
C PHE A 163 14.46 -22.73 -16.67
N SER A 164 13.16 -22.82 -16.42
CA SER A 164 12.28 -23.74 -17.16
C SER A 164 12.12 -23.33 -18.62
N ASP A 165 12.15 -22.04 -18.91
CA ASP A 165 12.16 -21.50 -20.27
C ASP A 165 12.76 -20.09 -20.29
N LEU A 166 13.19 -19.65 -21.46
CA LEU A 166 13.71 -18.32 -21.71
C LEU A 166 12.92 -17.68 -22.85
N ILE A 167 12.35 -16.51 -22.56
CA ILE A 167 11.57 -15.72 -23.50
C ILE A 167 12.23 -14.37 -23.73
N GLY A 168 12.15 -13.89 -24.96
CA GLY A 168 12.63 -12.57 -25.35
C GLY A 168 11.46 -11.70 -25.80
N TYR A 169 11.56 -10.41 -25.51
CA TYR A 169 10.71 -9.41 -26.16
C TYR A 169 11.48 -8.14 -26.45
N ARG A 170 10.98 -7.37 -27.42
CA ARG A 170 11.44 -6.02 -27.74
C ARG A 170 10.23 -5.11 -27.95
N ILE A 171 10.26 -3.94 -27.34
CA ILE A 171 9.27 -2.89 -27.57
C ILE A 171 9.64 -2.16 -28.86
N THR A 172 8.77 -2.25 -29.87
CA THR A 172 8.98 -1.63 -31.18
C THR A 172 7.80 -0.70 -31.50
N PRO A 173 8.05 0.54 -31.97
CA PRO A 173 6.98 1.36 -32.51
C PRO A 173 6.55 0.79 -33.87
N LEU A 174 5.26 0.49 -34.01
CA LEU A 174 4.64 -0.05 -35.22
C LEU A 174 3.67 0.98 -35.80
N ASN A 175 3.52 0.98 -37.12
CA ASN A 175 2.43 1.67 -37.79
C ASN A 175 1.41 0.61 -38.21
N VAL A 176 0.18 0.74 -37.73
CA VAL A 176 -0.94 -0.14 -38.06
C VAL A 176 -1.86 0.61 -38.99
N SER A 177 -2.20 -0.02 -40.11
CA SER A 177 -3.16 0.48 -41.08
C SER A 177 -4.28 -0.55 -41.20
N HIS A 178 -5.52 -0.13 -40.96
CA HIS A 178 -6.70 -0.97 -41.17
C HIS A 178 -7.90 -0.08 -41.51
N ASP A 179 -8.77 -0.52 -42.43
CA ASP A 179 -10.03 0.17 -42.77
C ASP A 179 -9.89 1.68 -43.07
N GLY A 180 -8.77 2.09 -43.67
CA GLY A 180 -8.45 3.49 -43.97
C GLY A 180 -7.96 4.32 -42.78
N VAL A 181 -7.86 3.73 -41.58
CA VAL A 181 -7.26 4.33 -40.39
C VAL A 181 -5.79 3.97 -40.32
N ASN A 182 -4.94 4.99 -40.18
CA ASN A 182 -3.51 4.83 -39.95
C ASN A 182 -3.16 5.33 -38.56
N GLU A 183 -2.51 4.48 -37.77
CA GLU A 183 -2.14 4.83 -36.41
C GLU A 183 -0.81 4.23 -36.00
N ARG A 184 -0.09 4.98 -35.17
CA ARG A 184 1.13 4.49 -34.54
C ARG A 184 0.78 3.83 -33.21
N ARG A 185 1.33 2.64 -33.00
CA ARG A 185 1.12 1.82 -31.80
C ARG A 185 2.45 1.29 -31.31
N TRP A 186 2.53 1.05 -30.01
CA TRP A 186 3.63 0.28 -29.43
C TRP A 186 3.27 -1.20 -29.50
N GLY A 187 4.14 -1.99 -30.09
CA GLY A 187 4.03 -3.44 -30.15
C GLY A 187 5.20 -4.12 -29.46
N TYR A 188 5.06 -5.43 -29.29
CA TYR A 188 6.10 -6.29 -28.78
C TYR A 188 6.49 -7.30 -29.86
N GLU A 189 7.74 -7.26 -30.31
CA GLU A 189 8.34 -8.39 -31.00
C GLU A 189 8.70 -9.42 -29.92
N VAL A 190 8.23 -10.65 -30.07
CA VAL A 190 8.39 -11.68 -29.03
C VAL A 190 8.94 -12.97 -29.64
N THR A 191 9.62 -13.77 -28.83
CA THR A 191 10.05 -15.11 -29.24
C THR A 191 8.86 -16.05 -29.40
N GLY A 192 8.99 -17.08 -30.24
CA GLY A 192 7.87 -17.97 -30.56
C GLY A 192 7.28 -18.76 -29.37
N ASN A 193 8.03 -18.91 -28.28
CA ASN A 193 7.58 -19.54 -27.04
C ASN A 193 6.96 -18.56 -26.02
N TYR A 194 6.90 -17.26 -26.32
CA TYR A 194 6.57 -16.20 -25.36
C TYR A 194 5.25 -16.45 -24.61
N PHE A 195 4.16 -16.67 -25.34
CA PHE A 195 2.84 -16.86 -24.74
C PHE A 195 2.71 -18.20 -24.02
N ALA A 196 3.35 -19.25 -24.55
CA ALA A 196 3.34 -20.59 -23.96
C ALA A 196 4.07 -20.61 -22.61
N ALA A 197 5.24 -19.96 -22.51
CA ALA A 197 6.00 -19.85 -21.27
C ALA A 197 5.24 -19.07 -20.18
N LEU A 198 4.45 -18.05 -20.58
CA LEU A 198 3.60 -17.29 -19.66
C LEU A 198 2.31 -18.04 -19.26
N GLY A 199 1.98 -19.13 -19.95
CA GLY A 199 0.77 -19.92 -19.69
C GLY A 199 -0.52 -19.16 -20.00
N VAL A 200 -0.49 -18.23 -20.95
CA VAL A 200 -1.66 -17.43 -21.35
C VAL A 200 -2.41 -18.14 -22.47
N GLN A 201 -3.74 -18.01 -22.49
CA GLN A 201 -4.59 -18.54 -23.56
C GLN A 201 -5.16 -17.40 -24.42
N PRO A 202 -5.26 -17.59 -25.75
CA PRO A 202 -5.85 -16.59 -26.62
C PRO A 202 -7.36 -16.53 -26.40
N ALA A 203 -7.93 -15.32 -26.45
CA ALA A 203 -9.38 -15.15 -26.44
C ALA A 203 -10.02 -15.59 -27.77
N LEU A 204 -9.29 -15.44 -28.88
CA LEU A 204 -9.72 -15.80 -30.23
C LEU A 204 -8.49 -16.13 -31.09
N GLY A 205 -8.61 -17.09 -32.01
CA GLY A 205 -7.53 -17.49 -32.92
C GLY A 205 -6.42 -18.28 -32.23
N ARG A 206 -5.17 -18.01 -32.63
CA ARG A 206 -3.96 -18.66 -32.08
C ARG A 206 -2.92 -17.62 -31.69
N PHE A 207 -2.05 -17.95 -30.75
CA PHE A 207 -0.84 -17.17 -30.49
C PHE A 207 0.28 -17.52 -31.47
N ILE A 208 1.34 -16.70 -31.41
CA ILE A 208 2.64 -16.97 -32.04
C ILE A 208 3.23 -18.22 -31.39
N THR A 209 3.78 -19.10 -32.22
CA THR A 209 4.41 -20.36 -31.82
C THR A 209 5.88 -20.40 -32.20
N ALA A 210 6.62 -21.40 -31.71
CA ALA A 210 8.03 -21.59 -32.07
C ALA A 210 8.25 -21.78 -33.59
N ASP A 211 7.25 -22.28 -34.31
CA ASP A 211 7.34 -22.49 -35.76
C ASP A 211 7.29 -21.18 -36.53
N ASP A 212 6.55 -20.19 -36.02
CA ASP A 212 6.46 -18.84 -36.62
C ASP A 212 7.78 -18.04 -36.46
N ASP A 213 8.66 -18.43 -35.52
CA ASP A 213 9.93 -17.76 -35.18
C ASP A 213 11.18 -18.46 -35.75
N ARG A 214 11.01 -19.44 -36.65
CA ARG A 214 12.14 -20.21 -37.22
C ARG A 214 12.90 -19.47 -38.31
N THR A 215 12.21 -18.66 -39.10
CA THR A 215 12.77 -18.04 -40.30
C THR A 215 12.40 -16.57 -40.37
N ARG A 216 13.41 -15.71 -40.59
CA ARG A 216 13.20 -14.26 -40.65
C ARG A 216 12.25 -13.90 -41.79
N GLY A 217 11.18 -13.18 -41.47
CA GLY A 217 10.24 -12.63 -42.44
C GLY A 217 9.32 -13.65 -43.11
N ALA A 218 9.31 -14.92 -42.68
CA ALA A 218 8.52 -15.96 -43.33
C ALA A 218 7.06 -16.01 -42.88
N HIS A 219 6.76 -15.59 -41.65
CA HIS A 219 5.43 -15.72 -41.05
C HIS A 219 4.93 -14.35 -40.53
N PRO A 220 4.08 -13.63 -41.29
CA PRO A 220 3.51 -12.37 -40.83
C PRO A 220 2.34 -12.62 -39.87
N VAL A 221 2.66 -13.03 -38.63
CA VAL A 221 1.65 -13.27 -37.59
C VAL A 221 1.71 -12.15 -36.55
N ALA A 222 0.56 -11.54 -36.28
CA ALA A 222 0.43 -10.52 -35.24
C ALA A 222 -0.63 -10.96 -34.22
N VAL A 223 -0.39 -10.67 -32.95
CA VAL A 223 -1.36 -10.84 -31.87
C VAL A 223 -1.72 -9.46 -31.36
N ILE A 224 -3.02 -9.16 -31.36
CA ILE A 224 -3.54 -7.89 -30.85
C ILE A 224 -4.09 -8.06 -29.43
N SER A 225 -3.97 -7.00 -28.63
CA SER A 225 -4.54 -7.02 -27.28
C SER A 225 -6.08 -7.04 -27.34
N TYR A 226 -6.71 -7.66 -26.34
CA TYR A 226 -8.17 -7.71 -26.25
C TYR A 226 -8.80 -6.31 -26.30
N GLN A 227 -8.20 -5.33 -25.62
CA GLN A 227 -8.68 -3.96 -25.63
C GLN A 227 -8.58 -3.31 -27.03
N TYR A 228 -7.52 -3.61 -27.77
CA TYR A 228 -7.35 -3.11 -29.13
C TYR A 228 -8.37 -3.73 -30.08
N TRP A 229 -8.58 -5.04 -29.98
CA TRP A 229 -9.62 -5.76 -30.72
C TRP A 229 -11.02 -5.17 -30.49
N GLN A 230 -11.38 -4.93 -29.23
CA GLN A 230 -12.69 -4.34 -28.88
C GLN A 230 -12.87 -2.91 -29.41
N ARG A 231 -11.82 -2.08 -29.36
CA ARG A 231 -11.92 -0.66 -29.73
C ARG A 231 -11.78 -0.41 -31.24
N SER A 232 -10.82 -1.06 -31.88
CA SER A 232 -10.49 -0.81 -33.29
C SER A 232 -11.27 -1.71 -34.24
N PHE A 233 -11.63 -2.91 -33.81
CA PHE A 233 -12.35 -3.90 -34.64
C PHE A 233 -13.75 -4.21 -34.10
N GLY A 234 -14.24 -3.48 -33.10
CA GLY A 234 -15.58 -3.67 -32.54
C GLY A 234 -15.81 -5.05 -31.91
N GLY A 235 -14.76 -5.81 -31.59
CA GLY A 235 -14.90 -7.19 -31.12
C GLY A 235 -15.32 -8.18 -32.21
N ALA A 236 -15.12 -7.85 -33.50
CA ALA A 236 -15.53 -8.69 -34.61
C ALA A 236 -14.64 -9.96 -34.72
N ALA A 237 -15.27 -11.12 -34.87
CA ALA A 237 -14.56 -12.41 -34.91
C ALA A 237 -13.81 -12.67 -36.23
N ASP A 238 -14.19 -11.97 -37.30
CA ASP A 238 -13.55 -11.99 -38.63
C ASP A 238 -12.19 -11.25 -38.65
N VAL A 239 -11.73 -10.71 -37.51
CA VAL A 239 -10.39 -10.12 -37.38
C VAL A 239 -9.28 -11.16 -37.58
N VAL A 240 -9.56 -12.45 -37.36
CA VAL A 240 -8.57 -13.51 -37.57
C VAL A 240 -8.42 -13.76 -39.06
N GLY A 241 -7.24 -13.45 -39.60
CA GLY A 241 -6.91 -13.66 -41.02
C GLY A 241 -7.11 -12.45 -41.93
N LYS A 242 -7.53 -11.30 -41.36
CA LYS A 242 -7.40 -9.97 -42.00
C LYS A 242 -5.99 -9.44 -41.89
#